data_AF-A0A7W0T145-F1
#
_entry.id   AF-A0A7W0T145-F1
#
_cell.length_a   1.000
_cell.length_b   1.000
_cell.length_c   1.000
_cell.angle_alpha   90.00
_cell.angle_beta   90.00
_cell.angle_gamma   90.00
#
_symmetry.space_group_name_H-M   'P 1'
#
loop_
_entity.id
_entity.type
_entity.pdbx_description
1 polymer ?
#
loop_
_entity_poly.entity_id
_entity_poly.type
_entity_poly.pdbx_seq_one_letter_code
_entity_poly.pdbx_strand_id
1 'polypeptide(L)'
;MTVRKDSTPTPGPAHQYKRSWKNLLINKKYQLRFTLFMVGLSSALMIGLGLWVMKVANETTQVSATSVRGTPCDRIPEIEAPEVRPAVPMKLDDNGEPPPTPMTAPPEPAEGSAASGSASGAPSGDEPPRRATIQMDESSMTIMPETKRGIVLPPDFGVKVVNHWQCELQISGKLDRLERGRTRILLVLIATGLFLVFGLAIYGIKMTHKVAGPLFKVGLYLGKMRNGRFDKVYNLRKGDQLVDFYEHFKHAHAGVVEMQKADIARIKAVVASAEAAGLGEHASTNELREMITRKEKSLE
;
A
#
# COMPACT_ATOMS: atom_id res chain seq x y z
N MET A 1 -10.94 83.91 26.02
CA MET A 1 -11.02 82.93 24.91
C MET A 1 -10.30 81.66 25.32
N THR A 2 -11.03 80.66 25.81
CA THR A 2 -10.48 79.35 26.20
C THR A 2 -10.72 78.36 25.07
N VAL A 3 -9.63 77.93 24.43
CA VAL A 3 -9.64 76.96 23.33
C VAL A 3 -9.83 75.56 23.91
N ARG A 4 -10.97 74.93 23.58
CA ARG A 4 -11.26 73.51 23.86
C ARG A 4 -10.39 72.65 22.96
N LYS A 5 -9.62 71.74 23.57
CA LYS A 5 -8.75 70.79 22.88
C LYS A 5 -9.54 69.48 22.73
N ASP A 6 -10.00 69.20 21.51
CA ASP A 6 -10.76 67.99 21.21
C ASP A 6 -9.86 66.76 21.26
N SER A 7 -10.21 65.80 22.13
CA SER A 7 -9.57 64.51 22.29
C SER A 7 -10.05 63.54 21.22
N THR A 8 -9.14 63.12 20.32
CA THR A 8 -9.37 62.04 19.35
C THR A 8 -9.60 60.70 20.05
N PRO A 9 -10.60 59.90 19.63
CA PRO A 9 -10.87 58.59 20.22
C PRO A 9 -9.84 57.55 19.79
N THR A 10 -9.23 56.87 20.77
CA THR A 10 -8.29 55.76 20.59
C THR A 10 -8.95 54.56 19.90
N PRO A 11 -8.33 53.93 18.89
CA PRO A 11 -8.88 52.75 18.23
C PRO A 11 -8.83 51.55 19.19
N GLY A 12 -10.01 50.96 19.47
CA GLY A 12 -10.13 49.77 20.30
C GLY A 12 -9.44 48.54 19.68
N PRO A 13 -9.04 47.55 20.51
CA PRO A 13 -8.34 46.36 20.05
C PRO A 13 -9.21 45.55 19.07
N ALA A 14 -8.72 45.36 17.85
CA ALA A 14 -9.37 44.56 16.84
C ALA A 14 -9.47 43.10 17.33
N HIS A 15 -10.66 42.66 17.71
CA HIS A 15 -10.93 41.25 18.02
C HIS A 15 -10.63 40.41 16.79
N GLN A 16 -9.49 39.71 16.83
CA GLN A 16 -9.05 38.78 15.80
C GLN A 16 -10.04 37.62 15.76
N TYR A 17 -10.97 37.64 14.80
CA TYR A 17 -11.97 36.59 14.64
C TYR A 17 -11.23 35.26 14.36
N LYS A 18 -11.10 34.41 15.38
CA LYS A 18 -10.57 33.05 15.23
C LYS A 18 -11.54 32.27 14.35
N ARG A 19 -11.34 32.35 13.03
CA ARG A 19 -12.01 31.47 12.07
C ARG A 19 -11.60 30.04 12.40
N SER A 20 -12.47 29.36 13.14
CA SER A 20 -12.36 27.96 13.49
C SER A 20 -12.05 27.18 12.21
N TRP A 21 -11.02 26.32 12.26
CA TRP A 21 -10.59 25.46 11.16
C TRP A 21 -11.73 24.64 10.53
N LYS A 22 -12.81 24.41 11.30
CA LYS A 22 -14.01 23.72 10.82
C LYS A 22 -14.75 24.50 9.72
N ASN A 23 -14.59 25.82 9.65
CA ASN A 23 -15.18 26.68 8.60
C ASN A 23 -14.23 26.92 7.41
N LEU A 24 -13.03 26.32 7.40
CA LEU A 24 -12.11 26.37 6.26
C LEU A 24 -12.35 25.23 5.25
N LEU A 25 -13.15 24.22 5.63
CA LEU A 25 -13.62 23.14 4.75
C LEU A 25 -14.90 23.58 4.03
N ILE A 26 -14.78 24.61 3.20
CA ILE A 26 -15.89 25.27 2.51
C ILE A 26 -16.66 24.34 1.55
N ASN A 27 -16.09 23.19 1.17
CA ASN A 27 -16.83 22.13 0.49
C ASN A 27 -16.17 20.75 0.68
N LYS A 28 -16.37 20.15 1.87
CA LYS A 28 -15.81 18.84 2.25
C LYS A 28 -16.05 17.75 1.19
N LYS A 29 -17.17 17.81 0.48
CA LYS A 29 -17.54 16.82 -0.56
C LYS A 29 -16.63 16.84 -1.78
N TYR A 30 -16.21 18.02 -2.25
CA TYR A 30 -15.38 18.11 -3.45
C TYR A 30 -13.92 17.77 -3.15
N GLN A 31 -13.40 18.29 -2.04
CA GLN A 31 -12.02 18.02 -1.63
C GLN A 31 -11.82 16.54 -1.32
N LEU A 32 -12.78 15.91 -0.61
CA LEU A 32 -12.72 14.49 -0.27
C LEU A 32 -12.82 13.60 -1.51
N ARG A 33 -13.70 13.91 -2.47
CA ARG A 33 -13.85 13.10 -3.69
C ARG A 33 -12.56 13.08 -4.51
N PHE A 34 -11.92 14.24 -4.70
CA PHE A 34 -10.69 14.31 -5.47
C PHE A 34 -9.53 13.63 -4.74
N THR A 35 -9.34 13.89 -3.44
CA THR A 35 -8.27 13.25 -2.68
C THR A 35 -8.48 11.75 -2.56
N LEU A 36 -9.71 11.28 -2.37
CA LEU A 36 -10.02 9.85 -2.26
C LEU A 36 -9.81 9.14 -3.60
N PHE A 37 -10.14 9.79 -4.72
CA PHE A 37 -9.83 9.25 -6.04
C PHE A 37 -8.31 9.16 -6.28
N MET A 38 -7.57 10.24 -6.01
CA MET A 38 -6.11 10.28 -6.18
C MET A 38 -5.39 9.26 -5.29
N VAL A 39 -5.75 9.21 -4.00
CA VAL A 39 -5.19 8.25 -3.03
C VAL A 39 -5.63 6.84 -3.36
N GLY A 40 -6.89 6.62 -3.74
CA GLY A 40 -7.41 5.32 -4.14
C GLY A 40 -6.68 4.75 -5.35
N LEU A 41 -6.49 5.57 -6.40
CA LEU A 41 -5.72 5.19 -7.58
C LEU A 41 -4.26 4.90 -7.23
N SER A 42 -3.63 5.74 -6.42
CA SER A 42 -2.23 5.55 -5.98
C SER A 42 -2.06 4.27 -5.16
N SER A 43 -2.99 4.00 -4.24
CA SER A 43 -3.00 2.77 -3.44
C SER A 43 -3.23 1.53 -4.30
N ALA A 44 -4.14 1.59 -5.27
CA ALA A 44 -4.37 0.48 -6.21
C ALA A 44 -3.11 0.18 -7.03
N LEU A 45 -2.43 1.21 -7.55
CA LEU A 45 -1.17 1.05 -8.26
C LEU A 45 -0.05 0.49 -7.36
N MET A 46 0.06 0.99 -6.13
CA MET A 46 1.02 0.48 -5.12
C MET A 46 0.77 -0.99 -4.79
N ILE A 47 -0.49 -1.39 -4.58
CA ILE A 47 -0.86 -2.78 -4.31
C ILE A 47 -0.54 -3.66 -5.52
N GLY A 48 -0.92 -3.22 -6.73
CA GLY A 48 -0.65 -3.96 -7.96
C GLY A 48 0.85 -4.19 -8.19
N LEU A 49 1.65 -3.12 -8.08
CA LEU A 49 3.11 -3.21 -8.19
C LEU A 49 3.72 -4.04 -7.05
N GLY A 50 3.23 -3.88 -5.82
CA GLY A 50 3.70 -4.63 -4.65
C GLY A 50 3.48 -6.14 -4.80
N LEU A 51 2.29 -6.55 -5.25
CA LEU A 51 1.98 -7.96 -5.54
C LEU A 51 2.86 -8.51 -6.66
N TRP A 52 3.08 -7.73 -7.72
CA TRP A 52 3.95 -8.13 -8.82
C TRP A 52 5.41 -8.30 -8.36
N VAL A 53 5.96 -7.33 -7.63
CA VAL A 53 7.32 -7.42 -7.06
C VAL A 53 7.44 -8.61 -6.10
N MET A 54 6.43 -8.87 -5.27
CA MET A 54 6.42 -10.00 -4.35
C MET A 54 6.44 -11.35 -5.10
N LYS A 55 5.74 -11.43 -6.24
CA LYS A 55 5.78 -12.61 -7.11
C LYS A 55 7.19 -12.84 -7.66
N VAL A 56 7.81 -11.80 -8.23
CA VAL A 56 9.18 -11.87 -8.78
C VAL A 56 10.23 -12.18 -7.68
N ALA A 57 10.06 -11.61 -6.49
CA ALA A 57 10.94 -11.87 -5.35
C ALA A 57 10.82 -13.33 -4.83
N ASN A 58 9.62 -13.91 -4.88
CA ASN A 58 9.42 -15.30 -4.46
C ASN A 58 10.10 -16.28 -5.43
N GLU A 59 10.03 -16.02 -6.73
CA GLU A 59 10.69 -16.84 -7.77
C GLU A 59 12.22 -16.84 -7.60
N THR A 60 12.82 -15.68 -7.37
CA THR A 60 14.28 -15.56 -7.14
C THR A 60 14.75 -16.15 -5.81
N THR A 61 13.93 -16.02 -4.76
CA THR A 61 14.25 -16.59 -3.44
C THR A 61 14.22 -18.12 -3.47
N GLN A 62 13.32 -18.73 -4.24
CA GLN A 62 13.21 -20.18 -4.33
C GLN A 62 14.48 -20.80 -4.94
N VAL A 63 15.04 -20.20 -5.99
CA VAL A 63 16.29 -20.68 -6.62
C VAL A 63 17.46 -20.60 -5.65
N SER A 64 17.55 -19.50 -4.90
CA SER A 64 18.62 -19.31 -3.91
C SER A 64 18.51 -20.30 -2.75
N ALA A 65 17.29 -20.55 -2.26
CA ALA A 65 17.05 -21.53 -1.20
C ALA A 65 17.38 -22.96 -1.64
N THR A 66 16.99 -23.34 -2.87
CA THR A 66 17.30 -24.66 -3.43
C THR A 66 18.79 -24.85 -3.65
N SER A 67 19.52 -23.82 -4.07
CA SER A 67 20.98 -23.88 -4.23
C SER A 67 21.70 -24.12 -2.89
N VAL A 68 21.27 -23.46 -1.80
CA VAL A 68 21.84 -23.69 -0.46
C VAL A 68 21.50 -25.09 0.07
N ARG A 69 20.29 -25.60 -0.18
CA ARG A 69 19.89 -26.96 0.20
C ARG A 69 20.60 -28.05 -0.61
N GLY A 70 21.01 -27.74 -1.84
CA GLY A 70 21.68 -28.68 -2.74
C GLY A 70 23.18 -28.86 -2.49
N THR A 71 23.75 -28.25 -1.44
CA THR A 71 25.16 -28.45 -1.07
C THR A 71 25.21 -29.55 0.01
N PRO A 72 25.36 -30.85 -0.35
CA PRO A 72 25.29 -31.93 0.63
C PRO A 72 26.47 -31.85 1.60
N CYS A 73 26.19 -31.96 2.90
CA CYS A 73 27.22 -32.22 3.89
C CYS A 73 27.75 -33.65 3.73
N ASP A 74 29.02 -33.87 4.06
CA ASP A 74 29.60 -35.22 4.07
C ASP A 74 28.75 -36.14 4.95
N ARG A 75 28.40 -37.33 4.46
CA ARG A 75 27.59 -38.28 5.22
C ARG A 75 28.37 -38.78 6.44
N ILE A 76 27.67 -38.93 7.55
CA ILE A 76 28.20 -39.63 8.73
C ILE A 76 28.49 -41.07 8.29
N PRO A 77 29.70 -41.61 8.55
CA PRO A 77 30.00 -43.01 8.26
C PRO A 77 28.97 -43.90 8.93
N GLU A 78 28.34 -44.77 8.14
CA GLU A 78 27.45 -45.78 8.69
C GLU A 78 28.30 -46.72 9.54
N ILE A 79 27.89 -46.94 10.81
CA ILE A 79 28.56 -47.91 11.67
C ILE A 79 28.18 -49.26 11.08
N GLU A 80 29.06 -49.83 10.24
CA GLU A 80 28.89 -51.17 9.73
C GLU A 80 28.75 -52.10 10.94
N ALA A 81 27.52 -52.58 11.15
CA ALA A 81 27.26 -53.62 12.13
C ALA A 81 28.15 -54.80 11.73
N PRO A 82 28.86 -55.43 12.69
CA PRO A 82 29.79 -56.50 12.37
C PRO A 82 29.03 -57.55 11.56
N GLU A 83 29.49 -57.79 10.33
CA GLU A 83 28.92 -58.76 9.40
C GLU A 83 28.60 -60.03 10.19
N VAL A 84 27.30 -60.29 10.40
CA VAL A 84 26.85 -61.52 11.04
C VAL A 84 27.15 -62.59 10.01
N ARG A 85 28.38 -63.11 10.03
CA ARG A 85 28.70 -64.35 9.33
C ARG A 85 27.61 -65.31 9.75
N PRO A 86 26.76 -65.79 8.82
CA PRO A 86 25.77 -66.79 9.18
C PRO A 86 26.54 -67.91 9.87
N ALA A 87 26.09 -68.30 11.06
CA ALA A 87 26.66 -69.43 11.76
C ALA A 87 26.81 -70.55 10.73
N VAL A 88 28.04 -71.02 10.53
CA VAL A 88 28.33 -72.13 9.63
C VAL A 88 27.33 -73.22 10.01
N PRO A 89 26.35 -73.58 9.16
CA PRO A 89 25.50 -74.70 9.48
C PRO A 89 26.46 -75.88 9.60
N MET A 90 26.51 -76.50 10.78
CA MET A 90 27.17 -77.80 10.93
C MET A 90 26.49 -78.73 9.93
N LYS A 91 27.11 -78.89 8.76
CA LYS A 91 26.77 -79.95 7.81
C LYS A 91 27.21 -81.24 8.47
N LEU A 92 26.24 -82.05 8.88
CA LEU A 92 26.44 -83.48 8.97
C LEU A 92 26.69 -83.95 7.54
N ASP A 93 27.85 -84.58 7.34
CA ASP A 93 28.26 -85.15 6.06
C ASP A 93 27.26 -86.21 5.60
N ASP A 94 26.65 -86.04 4.42
CA ASP A 94 26.21 -87.17 3.61
C ASP A 94 26.21 -86.79 2.11
N ASN A 95 27.12 -87.45 1.39
CA ASN A 95 27.11 -87.78 -0.05
C ASN A 95 27.00 -86.67 -1.13
N GLY A 96 28.17 -86.32 -1.67
CA GLY A 96 28.56 -86.22 -3.09
C GLY A 96 27.63 -85.64 -4.17
N GLU A 97 28.04 -84.50 -4.78
CA GLU A 97 28.20 -84.34 -6.25
C GLU A 97 28.89 -82.99 -6.61
N PRO A 98 29.69 -82.87 -7.70
CA PRO A 98 30.43 -81.65 -8.05
C PRO A 98 29.63 -80.63 -8.92
N PRO A 99 30.11 -79.37 -9.05
CA PRO A 99 29.29 -78.23 -9.51
C PRO A 99 29.46 -77.90 -11.00
N PRO A 100 28.54 -77.11 -11.58
CA PRO A 100 28.85 -76.32 -12.78
C PRO A 100 28.95 -74.81 -12.51
N THR A 101 29.90 -74.24 -13.24
CA THR A 101 30.40 -72.86 -13.35
C THR A 101 29.41 -71.82 -13.97
N PRO A 102 29.76 -70.50 -13.96
CA PRO A 102 28.83 -69.37 -14.03
C PRO A 102 28.62 -68.81 -15.45
N MET A 103 27.53 -68.08 -15.66
CA MET A 103 27.31 -67.26 -16.87
C MET A 103 26.69 -65.89 -16.56
N THR A 104 27.52 -64.87 -16.81
CA THR A 104 27.28 -63.63 -17.62
C THR A 104 26.14 -62.65 -17.27
N ALA A 105 26.54 -61.39 -16.99
CA ALA A 105 25.77 -60.15 -17.21
C ALA A 105 25.91 -59.68 -18.69
N PRO A 106 25.52 -58.46 -19.15
CA PRO A 106 24.47 -57.44 -18.83
C PRO A 106 23.64 -57.15 -20.15
N PRO A 107 23.02 -55.97 -20.49
CA PRO A 107 22.78 -54.69 -19.80
C PRO A 107 21.35 -54.07 -19.90
N GLU A 108 21.19 -52.95 -19.20
CA GLU A 108 20.26 -51.80 -19.38
C GLU A 108 19.91 -51.46 -20.85
N PRO A 109 18.76 -50.78 -21.16
CA PRO A 109 18.67 -49.32 -20.90
C PRO A 109 17.29 -48.70 -20.62
N ALA A 110 17.35 -47.59 -19.86
CA ALA A 110 16.78 -46.24 -20.08
C ALA A 110 15.28 -45.99 -20.38
N GLU A 111 14.90 -44.74 -20.02
CA GLU A 111 13.68 -43.97 -20.32
C GLU A 111 12.47 -44.24 -19.39
N GLY A 112 11.75 -43.28 -18.84
CA GLY A 112 11.73 -41.83 -18.99
C GLY A 112 10.36 -41.29 -18.50
N SER A 113 10.37 -40.06 -17.99
CA SER A 113 9.25 -39.09 -18.06
C SER A 113 7.96 -39.29 -17.21
N ALA A 114 7.85 -38.40 -16.21
CA ALA A 114 6.76 -37.43 -15.95
C ALA A 114 5.27 -37.84 -15.98
N ALA A 115 4.57 -37.62 -14.85
CA ALA A 115 3.34 -36.82 -14.70
C ALA A 115 2.86 -36.92 -13.23
N SER A 116 2.87 -35.86 -12.42
CA SER A 116 1.77 -34.89 -12.23
C SER A 116 0.40 -35.53 -11.99
N GLY A 117 -0.09 -35.46 -10.74
CA GLY A 117 -1.42 -35.89 -10.36
C GLY A 117 -1.75 -35.53 -8.92
N SER A 118 -2.00 -34.24 -8.67
CA SER A 118 -2.55 -33.73 -7.42
C SER A 118 -4.02 -34.13 -7.32
N ALA A 119 -4.42 -34.83 -6.25
CA ALA A 119 -5.82 -34.98 -5.88
C ALA A 119 -5.97 -34.89 -4.36
N SER A 120 -6.70 -33.87 -3.94
CA SER A 120 -7.13 -33.58 -2.58
C SER A 120 -8.03 -34.68 -2.03
N GLY A 121 -7.71 -35.18 -0.83
CA GLY A 121 -8.60 -36.04 -0.04
C GLY A 121 -8.76 -35.46 1.37
N ALA A 122 -9.99 -35.09 1.72
CA ALA A 122 -10.41 -34.69 3.05
C ALA A 122 -10.36 -35.89 4.04
N PRO A 123 -10.28 -35.66 5.36
CA PRO A 123 -10.14 -36.73 6.34
C PRO A 123 -11.51 -37.26 6.79
N SER A 124 -11.67 -38.58 6.74
CA SER A 124 -12.72 -39.31 7.45
C SER A 124 -12.15 -40.64 7.94
N GLY A 125 -12.26 -40.92 9.23
CA GLY A 125 -11.95 -42.23 9.77
C GLY A 125 -11.55 -42.19 11.24
N ASP A 126 -12.53 -42.39 12.11
CA ASP A 126 -12.34 -42.87 13.48
C ASP A 126 -11.52 -44.18 13.46
N GLU A 127 -10.32 -44.18 14.04
CA GLU A 127 -9.54 -45.40 14.30
C GLU A 127 -9.37 -45.57 15.83
N PRO A 128 -9.85 -46.68 16.44
CA PRO A 128 -9.71 -46.91 17.87
C PRO A 128 -8.28 -47.30 18.26
N PRO A 129 -7.88 -47.09 19.53
CA PRO A 129 -6.50 -47.29 19.97
C PRO A 129 -6.11 -48.78 19.94
N ARG A 130 -5.12 -49.13 19.11
CA ARG A 130 -4.46 -50.44 19.16
C ARG A 130 -3.61 -50.53 20.43
N ARG A 131 -4.13 -51.19 21.46
CA ARG A 131 -3.34 -51.66 22.61
C ARG A 131 -2.46 -52.83 22.13
N ALA A 132 -1.14 -52.60 22.09
CA ALA A 132 -0.18 -53.69 21.97
C ALA A 132 -0.11 -54.42 23.32
N THR A 133 -0.63 -55.65 23.37
CA THR A 133 -0.44 -56.55 24.51
C THR A 133 0.90 -57.25 24.31
N ILE A 134 1.87 -56.95 25.17
CA ILE A 134 3.15 -57.65 25.21
C ILE A 134 2.92 -58.91 26.06
N GLN A 135 2.86 -60.08 25.42
CA GLN A 135 3.01 -61.36 26.11
C GLN A 135 4.50 -61.55 26.41
N MET A 136 4.85 -61.60 27.69
CA MET A 136 6.16 -62.04 28.13
C MET A 136 6.05 -63.51 28.51
N ASP A 137 6.52 -64.38 27.62
CA ASP A 137 6.72 -65.78 27.94
C ASP A 137 8.02 -65.93 28.76
N GLU A 138 7.93 -66.59 29.92
CA GLU A 138 9.06 -67.04 30.73
C GLU A 138 9.87 -68.11 29.98
N SER A 139 10.67 -67.67 29.00
CA SER A 139 11.70 -68.49 28.40
C SER A 139 13.03 -68.18 29.10
N SER A 140 13.48 -69.15 29.90
CA SER A 140 14.84 -69.29 30.42
C SER A 140 15.89 -68.90 29.37
N MET A 141 16.36 -67.65 29.42
CA MET A 141 17.51 -67.19 28.65
C MET A 141 18.77 -67.79 29.28
N THR A 142 19.24 -68.89 28.69
CA THR A 142 20.65 -69.28 28.82
C THR A 142 21.47 -68.15 28.22
N ILE A 143 22.05 -67.30 29.08
CA ILE A 143 23.00 -66.26 28.68
C ILE A 143 24.24 -66.98 28.16
N MET A 144 24.25 -67.30 26.87
CA MET A 144 25.51 -67.51 26.17
C MET A 144 26.26 -66.18 26.25
N PRO A 145 27.51 -66.13 26.75
CA PRO A 145 28.31 -64.94 26.62
C PRO A 145 28.54 -64.74 25.13
N GLU A 146 27.72 -63.90 24.49
CA GLU A 146 28.04 -63.40 23.17
C GLU A 146 29.42 -62.78 23.27
N THR A 147 30.39 -63.42 22.62
CA THR A 147 31.70 -62.85 22.31
C THR A 147 31.46 -61.46 21.77
N LYS A 148 31.71 -60.47 22.63
CA LYS A 148 31.62 -59.04 22.39
C LYS A 148 32.50 -58.72 21.18
N ARG A 149 31.96 -58.84 19.96
CA ARG A 149 32.64 -58.36 18.75
C ARG A 149 32.77 -56.86 18.96
N GLY A 150 33.97 -56.43 19.32
CA GLY A 150 34.27 -55.03 19.54
C GLY A 150 33.88 -54.25 18.28
N ILE A 151 33.00 -53.28 18.41
CA ILE A 151 32.72 -52.32 17.36
C ILE A 151 34.06 -51.62 17.08
N VAL A 152 34.67 -51.88 15.94
CA VAL A 152 35.90 -51.21 15.52
C VAL A 152 35.48 -49.90 14.86
N LEU A 153 35.51 -48.81 15.63
CA LEU A 153 35.25 -47.48 15.06
C LEU A 153 36.45 -47.03 14.23
N PRO A 154 36.23 -46.47 13.03
CA PRO A 154 37.28 -45.81 12.26
C PRO A 154 37.94 -44.68 13.09
N PRO A 155 39.27 -44.51 13.02
CA PRO A 155 39.97 -43.47 13.80
C PRO A 155 39.56 -42.04 13.43
N ASP A 156 38.93 -41.85 12.27
CA ASP A 156 38.45 -40.56 11.74
C ASP A 156 36.94 -40.31 11.99
N PHE A 157 36.22 -41.26 12.60
CA PHE A 157 34.76 -41.17 12.80
C PHE A 157 34.36 -39.89 13.54
N GLY A 158 35.04 -39.55 14.63
CA GLY A 158 34.74 -38.35 15.41
C GLY A 158 34.91 -37.06 14.61
N VAL A 159 35.94 -36.98 13.76
CA VAL A 159 36.21 -35.81 12.91
C VAL A 159 35.11 -35.65 11.86
N LYS A 160 34.69 -36.75 11.22
CA LYS A 160 33.60 -36.72 10.23
C LYS A 160 32.27 -36.31 10.83
N VAL A 161 31.95 -36.81 12.02
CA VAL A 161 30.72 -36.41 12.75
C VAL A 161 30.76 -34.91 13.06
N VAL A 162 31.87 -34.39 13.61
CA VAL A 162 32.00 -32.96 13.91
C VAL A 162 31.87 -32.10 12.66
N ASN A 163 32.52 -32.47 11.56
CA ASN A 163 32.43 -31.74 10.29
C ASN A 163 31.01 -31.74 9.73
N HIS A 164 30.29 -32.85 9.82
CA HIS A 164 28.89 -32.94 9.41
C HIS A 164 28.00 -31.98 10.21
N TRP A 165 28.09 -31.98 11.55
CA TRP A 165 27.32 -31.06 12.39
C TRP A 165 27.68 -29.59 12.18
N GLN A 166 28.96 -29.28 11.95
CA GLN A 166 29.39 -27.93 11.62
C GLN A 166 28.79 -27.47 10.28
N CYS A 167 28.74 -28.35 9.28
CA CYS A 167 28.11 -28.07 7.99
C CYS A 167 26.60 -27.80 8.14
N GLU A 168 25.86 -28.63 8.88
CA GLU A 168 24.42 -28.44 9.18
C GLU A 168 24.14 -27.10 9.90
N LEU A 169 24.96 -26.75 10.90
CA LEU A 169 24.84 -25.47 11.60
C LEU A 169 25.13 -24.26 10.69
N GLN A 170 26.09 -24.40 9.76
CA GLN A 170 26.34 -23.36 8.77
C GLN A 170 25.18 -23.18 7.79
N ILE A 171 24.53 -24.26 7.36
CA ILE A 171 23.37 -24.22 6.47
C ILE A 171 22.19 -23.53 7.16
N SER A 172 21.85 -23.93 8.39
CA SER A 172 20.77 -23.29 9.16
C SER A 172 21.05 -21.79 9.39
N GLY A 173 22.28 -21.42 9.74
CA GLY A 173 22.67 -20.02 9.89
C GLY A 173 22.56 -19.19 8.59
N LYS A 174 22.85 -19.79 7.43
CA LYS A 174 22.67 -19.14 6.11
C LYS A 174 21.18 -18.95 5.78
N LEU A 175 20.34 -19.94 6.04
CA LEU A 175 18.89 -19.86 5.82
C LEU A 175 18.26 -18.75 6.68
N ASP A 176 18.60 -18.68 7.97
CA ASP A 176 18.10 -17.61 8.86
C ASP A 176 18.53 -16.20 8.41
N ARG A 177 19.74 -16.07 7.83
CA ARG A 177 20.19 -14.79 7.28
C ARG A 177 19.40 -14.40 6.03
N LEU A 178 19.07 -15.36 5.16
CA LEU A 178 18.23 -15.13 3.98
C LEU A 178 16.80 -14.73 4.38
N GLU A 179 16.21 -15.43 5.35
CA GLU A 179 14.85 -15.12 5.83
C GLU A 179 14.78 -13.75 6.51
N ARG A 180 15.72 -13.43 7.41
CA ARG A 180 15.79 -12.11 8.04
C ARG A 180 16.06 -11.00 7.02
N GLY A 181 16.90 -11.26 6.03
CA GLY A 181 17.16 -10.34 4.92
C GLY A 181 15.89 -10.04 4.13
N ARG A 182 15.15 -11.09 3.73
CA ARG A 182 13.87 -10.97 3.03
C ARG A 182 12.84 -10.18 3.84
N THR A 183 12.66 -10.52 5.12
CA THR A 183 11.69 -9.82 6.00
C THR A 183 12.06 -8.36 6.21
N ARG A 184 13.35 -8.03 6.36
CA ARG A 184 13.83 -6.64 6.44
C ARG A 184 13.57 -5.87 5.14
N ILE A 185 13.89 -6.45 3.99
CA ILE A 185 13.63 -5.80 2.68
C ILE A 185 12.13 -5.55 2.51
N LEU A 186 11.29 -6.54 2.82
CA LEU A 186 9.83 -6.42 2.77
C LEU A 186 9.32 -5.30 3.69
N LEU A 187 9.80 -5.25 4.95
CA LEU A 187 9.44 -4.17 5.87
C LEU A 187 9.86 -2.79 5.38
N VAL A 188 11.07 -2.65 4.84
CA VAL A 188 11.56 -1.38 4.27
C VAL A 188 10.72 -0.96 3.07
N LEU A 189 10.36 -1.89 2.19
CA LEU A 189 9.50 -1.62 1.03
C LEU A 189 8.11 -1.12 1.47
N ILE A 190 7.48 -1.81 2.43
CA ILE A 190 6.18 -1.42 2.98
C ILE A 190 6.27 -0.04 3.65
N ALA A 191 7.27 0.17 4.51
CA ALA A 191 7.44 1.43 5.22
C ALA A 191 7.64 2.60 4.24
N THR A 192 8.46 2.41 3.21
CA THR A 192 8.70 3.43 2.17
C THR A 192 7.44 3.69 1.35
N GLY A 193 6.69 2.64 0.98
CA GLY A 193 5.43 2.76 0.27
C GLY A 193 4.39 3.54 1.06
N LEU A 194 4.21 3.21 2.35
CA LEU A 194 3.33 3.95 3.25
C LEU A 194 3.77 5.41 3.38
N PHE A 195 5.07 5.67 3.59
CA PHE A 195 5.60 7.02 3.67
C PHE A 195 5.28 7.84 2.42
N LEU A 196 5.47 7.28 1.22
CA LEU A 196 5.11 7.92 -0.05
C LEU A 196 3.62 8.22 -0.13
N VAL A 197 2.76 7.25 0.18
CA VAL A 197 1.29 7.43 0.16
C VAL A 197 0.87 8.54 1.12
N PHE A 198 1.39 8.55 2.35
CA PHE A 198 1.11 9.60 3.34
C PHE A 198 1.63 10.97 2.89
N GLY A 199 2.84 11.03 2.35
CA GLY A 199 3.43 12.26 1.82
C GLY A 199 2.60 12.85 0.68
N LEU A 200 2.19 12.02 -0.28
CA LEU A 200 1.32 12.42 -1.39
C LEU A 200 -0.07 12.86 -0.90
N ALA A 201 -0.64 12.18 0.10
CA ALA A 201 -1.92 12.57 0.67
C ALA A 201 -1.86 13.95 1.33
N ILE A 202 -0.84 14.20 2.17
CA ILE A 202 -0.62 15.49 2.82
C ILE A 202 -0.37 16.59 1.77
N TYR A 203 0.46 16.31 0.77
CA TYR A 203 0.73 17.22 -0.32
C TYR A 203 -0.54 17.54 -1.13
N GLY A 204 -1.35 16.54 -1.46
CA GLY A 204 -2.63 16.71 -2.16
C GLY A 204 -3.61 17.57 -1.37
N ILE A 205 -3.72 17.37 -0.06
CA ILE A 205 -4.54 18.23 0.81
C ILE A 205 -4.02 19.68 0.77
N LYS A 206 -2.71 19.89 0.92
CA LYS A 206 -2.10 21.23 0.87
C LYS A 206 -2.35 21.91 -0.49
N MET A 207 -2.20 21.17 -1.58
CA MET A 207 -2.41 21.66 -2.95
C MET A 207 -3.88 22.01 -3.19
N THR A 208 -4.81 21.13 -2.81
CA THR A 208 -6.24 21.39 -2.98
C THR A 208 -6.70 22.61 -2.19
N HIS A 209 -6.12 22.91 -1.03
CA HIS A 209 -6.43 24.16 -0.30
C HIS A 209 -6.03 25.42 -1.07
N LYS A 210 -4.88 25.41 -1.76
CA LYS A 210 -4.39 26.57 -2.52
C LYS A 210 -5.19 26.85 -3.80
N VAL A 211 -5.89 25.85 -4.32
CA VAL A 211 -6.65 25.93 -5.58
C VAL A 211 -8.15 26.07 -5.32
N ALA A 212 -8.72 25.32 -4.37
CA ALA A 212 -10.16 25.28 -4.13
C ALA A 212 -10.71 26.58 -3.51
N GLY A 213 -9.93 27.25 -2.66
CA GLY A 213 -10.33 28.50 -2.01
C GLY A 213 -10.68 29.61 -3.02
N PRO A 214 -9.75 29.96 -3.92
CA PRO A 214 -10.01 30.93 -4.98
C PRO A 214 -11.17 30.56 -5.90
N LEU A 215 -11.23 29.29 -6.31
CA LEU A 215 -12.25 28.81 -7.22
C LEU A 215 -13.65 28.93 -6.62
N PHE A 216 -13.81 28.59 -5.33
CA PHE A 216 -15.06 28.79 -4.61
C PHE A 216 -15.46 30.27 -4.55
N LYS A 217 -14.48 31.16 -4.31
CA LYS A 217 -14.74 32.60 -4.25
C LYS A 217 -15.22 33.15 -5.59
N VAL A 218 -14.61 32.72 -6.69
CA VAL A 218 -15.06 33.09 -8.05
C VAL A 218 -16.48 32.57 -8.31
N GLY A 219 -16.77 31.31 -7.96
CA GLY A 219 -18.12 30.75 -8.08
C GLY A 219 -19.16 31.54 -7.28
N LEU A 220 -18.81 32.03 -6.08
CA LEU A 220 -19.69 32.86 -5.25
C LEU A 220 -20.00 34.20 -5.93
N TYR A 221 -19.00 34.89 -6.49
CA TYR A 221 -19.22 36.15 -7.20
C TYR A 221 -19.96 35.96 -8.54
N LEU A 222 -19.66 34.90 -9.30
CA LEU A 222 -20.43 34.54 -10.49
C LEU A 222 -21.89 34.27 -10.14
N GLY A 223 -22.15 33.58 -9.03
CA GLY A 223 -23.52 33.36 -8.54
C GLY A 223 -24.23 34.66 -8.16
N LYS A 224 -23.52 35.66 -7.61
CA LYS A 224 -24.08 36.99 -7.33
C LYS A 224 -24.39 37.74 -8.62
N MET A 225 -23.46 37.79 -9.59
CA MET A 225 -23.69 38.41 -10.89
C MET A 225 -24.86 37.77 -11.64
N ARG A 226 -24.98 36.43 -11.59
CA ARG A 226 -26.13 35.70 -12.14
C ARG A 226 -27.46 36.16 -11.53
N ASN A 227 -27.46 36.49 -10.24
CA ASN A 227 -28.64 36.99 -9.55
C ASN A 227 -28.78 38.53 -9.66
N GLY A 228 -27.99 39.18 -10.52
CA GLY A 228 -28.00 40.63 -10.69
C GLY A 228 -27.53 41.39 -9.47
N ARG A 229 -26.53 40.89 -8.74
CA ARG A 229 -25.85 41.62 -7.65
C ARG A 229 -24.36 41.76 -7.96
N PHE A 230 -23.86 42.98 -7.89
CA PHE A 230 -22.51 43.36 -8.31
C PHE A 230 -21.67 43.91 -7.16
N ASP A 231 -21.64 43.19 -6.04
CA ASP A 231 -20.88 43.56 -4.84
C ASP A 231 -19.38 43.80 -5.12
N LYS A 232 -18.73 44.51 -4.19
CA LYS A 232 -17.27 44.72 -4.21
C LYS A 232 -16.50 43.39 -4.17
N VAL A 233 -15.60 43.22 -5.13
CA VAL A 233 -14.70 42.06 -5.22
C VAL A 233 -13.43 42.31 -4.40
N TYR A 234 -13.23 41.51 -3.35
CA TYR A 234 -12.05 41.61 -2.48
C TYR A 234 -10.87 40.81 -3.03
N ASN A 235 -9.63 41.21 -2.74
CA ASN A 235 -8.43 40.47 -3.18
C ASN A 235 -8.34 39.05 -2.61
N LEU A 236 -7.57 38.21 -3.31
CA LEU A 236 -7.30 36.83 -2.96
C LEU A 236 -6.26 36.72 -1.83
N ARG A 237 -6.15 35.54 -1.18
CA ARG A 237 -5.16 35.33 -0.12
C ARG A 237 -3.77 35.22 -0.74
N LYS A 238 -2.75 35.77 -0.06
CA LYS A 238 -1.35 35.66 -0.48
C LYS A 238 -0.91 34.18 -0.49
N GLY A 239 -0.41 33.70 -1.62
CA GLY A 239 0.14 32.35 -1.79
C GLY A 239 -0.83 31.31 -2.39
N ASP A 240 -2.03 31.73 -2.78
CA ASP A 240 -2.94 30.96 -3.64
C ASP A 240 -2.36 30.87 -5.06
N GLN A 241 -2.69 29.81 -5.80
CA GLN A 241 -2.11 29.59 -7.14
C GLN A 241 -2.88 30.27 -8.27
N LEU A 242 -4.16 30.56 -8.05
CA LEU A 242 -5.05 31.15 -9.06
C LEU A 242 -5.09 32.68 -8.97
N VAL A 243 -3.99 33.32 -8.54
CA VAL A 243 -3.96 34.78 -8.36
C VAL A 243 -4.15 35.49 -9.71
N ASP A 244 -3.40 35.08 -10.73
CA ASP A 244 -3.49 35.71 -12.05
C ASP A 244 -4.88 35.53 -12.66
N PHE A 245 -5.43 34.31 -12.61
CA PHE A 245 -6.81 34.04 -13.03
C PHE A 245 -7.82 34.93 -12.28
N TYR A 246 -7.63 35.10 -10.97
CA TYR A 246 -8.50 35.93 -10.16
C TYR A 246 -8.42 37.42 -10.51
N GLU A 247 -7.24 37.92 -10.87
CA GLU A 247 -7.08 39.29 -11.37
C GLU A 247 -7.81 39.49 -12.70
N HIS A 248 -7.71 38.55 -13.65
CA HIS A 248 -8.51 38.60 -14.88
C HIS A 248 -10.02 38.62 -14.59
N PHE A 249 -10.47 37.79 -13.63
CA PHE A 249 -11.85 37.81 -13.17
C PHE A 249 -12.26 39.16 -12.58
N LYS A 250 -11.41 39.80 -11.77
CA LYS A 250 -11.67 41.13 -11.22
C LYS A 250 -11.81 42.18 -12.31
N HIS A 251 -10.93 42.15 -13.32
CA HIS A 251 -11.02 43.08 -14.45
C HIS A 251 -12.31 42.88 -15.24
N ALA A 252 -12.70 41.63 -15.51
CA ALA A 252 -13.97 41.32 -16.16
C ALA A 252 -15.18 41.81 -15.34
N HIS A 253 -15.20 41.54 -14.03
CA HIS A 253 -16.26 42.01 -13.12
C HIS A 253 -16.33 43.55 -13.09
N ALA A 254 -15.20 44.23 -13.01
CA ALA A 254 -15.13 45.68 -13.05
C ALA A 254 -15.70 46.22 -14.37
N GLY A 255 -15.38 45.61 -15.51
CA GLY A 255 -15.93 45.97 -16.81
C GLY A 255 -17.46 45.85 -16.87
N VAL A 256 -18.03 44.77 -16.32
CA VAL A 256 -19.49 44.59 -16.25
C VAL A 256 -20.15 45.63 -15.35
N VAL A 257 -19.53 45.97 -14.22
CA VAL A 257 -20.01 47.01 -13.31
C VAL A 257 -20.00 48.39 -13.98
N GLU A 258 -18.92 48.73 -14.66
CA GLU A 258 -18.82 49.99 -15.39
C GLU A 258 -19.83 50.06 -16.55
N MET A 259 -20.04 48.96 -17.26
CA MET A 259 -21.09 48.86 -18.29
C MET A 259 -22.48 49.12 -17.69
N GLN A 260 -22.80 48.49 -16.55
CA GLN A 260 -24.09 48.68 -15.87
C GLN A 260 -24.28 50.13 -15.40
N LYS A 261 -23.23 50.78 -14.87
CA LYS A 261 -23.26 52.20 -14.50
C LYS A 261 -23.49 53.10 -15.71
N ALA A 262 -22.81 52.83 -16.83
CA ALA A 262 -22.99 53.58 -18.07
C ALA A 262 -24.42 53.43 -18.61
N ASP A 263 -25.02 52.24 -18.52
CA ASP A 263 -26.42 52.02 -18.88
C ASP A 263 -27.37 52.81 -17.98
N ILE A 264 -27.17 52.81 -16.66
CA ILE A 264 -27.97 53.62 -15.73
C ILE A 264 -27.87 55.10 -16.10
N ALA A 265 -26.66 55.60 -16.38
CA ALA A 265 -26.45 56.99 -16.77
C ALA A 265 -27.18 57.34 -18.08
N ARG A 266 -27.13 56.46 -19.09
CA ARG A 266 -27.87 56.62 -20.35
C ARG A 266 -29.38 56.65 -20.12
N ILE A 267 -29.92 55.73 -19.33
CA ILE A 267 -31.36 55.67 -19.04
C ILE A 267 -31.79 56.94 -18.28
N LYS A 268 -31.00 57.40 -17.30
CA LYS A 268 -31.26 58.66 -16.59
C LYS A 268 -31.31 59.87 -17.54
N ALA A 269 -30.39 59.95 -18.50
CA ALA A 269 -30.38 61.02 -19.49
C ALA A 269 -31.64 60.99 -20.38
N VAL A 270 -32.08 59.80 -20.80
CA VAL A 270 -33.33 59.63 -21.57
C VAL A 270 -34.54 60.07 -20.75
N VAL A 271 -34.64 59.64 -19.48
CA VAL A 271 -35.73 60.06 -18.59
C VAL A 271 -35.76 61.59 -18.43
N ALA A 272 -34.60 62.23 -18.19
CA ALA A 272 -34.51 63.68 -18.09
C ALA A 272 -34.95 64.40 -19.38
N SER A 273 -34.60 63.86 -20.56
CA SER A 273 -35.02 64.43 -21.85
C SER A 273 -36.53 64.28 -22.09
N ALA A 274 -37.12 63.16 -21.66
CA ALA A 274 -38.57 62.93 -21.76
C ALA A 274 -39.35 63.85 -20.82
N GLU A 275 -38.83 64.10 -19.62
CA GLU A 275 -39.38 65.07 -18.67
C GLU A 275 -39.36 66.49 -19.25
N ALA A 276 -38.24 66.90 -19.86
CA ALA A 276 -38.14 68.21 -20.51
C ALA A 276 -39.12 68.39 -21.69
N ALA A 277 -39.49 67.29 -22.36
CA ALA A 277 -40.48 67.27 -23.43
C ALA A 277 -41.95 67.22 -22.92
N GLY A 278 -42.17 67.28 -21.60
CA GLY A 278 -43.51 67.22 -21.00
C GLY A 278 -44.09 65.81 -20.89
N LEU A 279 -43.30 64.76 -21.15
CA LEU A 279 -43.73 63.36 -21.09
C LEU A 279 -43.44 62.70 -19.72
N GLY A 280 -43.17 63.49 -18.68
CA GLY A 280 -42.71 63.00 -17.38
C GLY A 280 -43.68 62.07 -16.65
N GLU A 281 -44.98 62.18 -16.91
CA GLU A 281 -46.05 61.37 -16.30
C GLU A 281 -46.43 60.13 -17.14
N HIS A 282 -45.83 59.93 -18.32
CA HIS A 282 -46.16 58.78 -19.15
C HIS A 282 -45.78 57.45 -18.47
N ALA A 283 -46.58 56.40 -18.70
CA ALA A 283 -46.32 55.07 -18.15
C ALA A 283 -44.88 54.58 -18.42
N SER A 284 -44.35 54.85 -19.62
CA SER A 284 -42.99 54.44 -20.02
C SER A 284 -41.88 55.15 -19.24
N THR A 285 -42.04 56.43 -18.88
CA THR A 285 -41.01 57.13 -18.07
C THR A 285 -41.00 56.63 -16.63
N ASN A 286 -42.17 56.27 -16.08
CA ASN A 286 -42.28 55.63 -14.77
C ASN A 286 -41.63 54.23 -14.76
N GLU A 287 -41.86 53.40 -15.78
CA GLU A 287 -41.18 52.10 -15.92
C GLU A 287 -39.65 52.24 -16.00
N LEU A 288 -39.13 53.26 -16.70
CA LEU A 288 -37.70 53.54 -16.77
C LEU A 288 -37.14 53.98 -15.41
N ARG A 289 -37.88 54.79 -14.63
CA ARG A 289 -37.49 55.14 -13.25
C ARG A 289 -37.40 53.91 -12.37
N GLU A 290 -38.37 53.01 -12.43
CA GLU A 290 -38.30 51.74 -11.68
C GLU A 290 -37.11 50.88 -12.13
N MET A 291 -36.83 50.84 -13.43
CA MET A 291 -35.67 50.11 -13.96
C MET A 291 -34.35 50.68 -13.43
N ILE A 292 -34.22 52.02 -13.35
CA ILE A 292 -33.07 52.68 -12.71
C ILE A 292 -32.95 52.22 -11.27
N THR A 293 -34.01 52.32 -10.46
CA THR A 293 -33.98 51.93 -9.04
C THR A 293 -33.58 50.46 -8.85
N ARG A 294 -34.10 49.55 -9.69
CA ARG A 294 -33.70 48.13 -9.66
C ARG A 294 -32.22 47.95 -10.01
N LYS A 295 -31.71 48.67 -11.02
CA LYS A 295 -30.30 48.61 -11.43
C LYS A 295 -29.37 49.27 -10.42
N GLU A 296 -29.76 50.34 -9.76
CA GLU A 296 -28.98 50.95 -8.68
C GLU A 296 -28.85 50.02 -7.49
N LYS A 297 -29.97 49.39 -7.09
CA LYS A 297 -29.96 48.36 -6.03
C LYS A 297 -29.09 47.15 -6.37
N SER A 298 -28.84 46.87 -7.67
CA SER A 298 -27.93 45.79 -8.08
C SER A 298 -26.45 46.11 -7.85
N LEU A 299 -26.09 47.39 -7.69
CA LEU A 299 -24.72 47.87 -7.52
C LEU A 299 -24.29 48.03 -6.05
N GLU A 300 -25.24 47.93 -5.11
CA GLU A 300 -25.01 47.97 -3.66
C GLU A 300 -24.62 46.60 -3.09
#